data_AF-A0A375AB34-F1
#
_entry.id   AF-A0A375AB34-F1
#
_cell.length_a   1.000
_cell.length_b   1.000
_cell.length_c   1.000
_cell.angle_alpha   90.00
_cell.angle_beta   90.00
_cell.angle_gamma   90.00
#
_symmetry.space_group_name_H-M   'P 1'
#
loop_
_entity.id
_entity.type
_entity.pdbx_description
1 polymer ?
#
loop_
_entity_poly.entity_id
_entity_poly.type
_entity_poly.pdbx_seq_one_letter_code
_entity_poly.pdbx_strand_id
1 'polypeptide(L)' 'MPELMRHTLLVRKYDLDEIKKTITDYIDQCEGDDWMEIAQKLSRVFAWEYEDYQP' A
#
# COMPACT_ATOMS: atom_id res chain seq x y z
N MET A 1 -8.03 19.42 1.22
CA MET A 1 -8.14 18.09 1.86
C MET A 1 -7.83 16.88 0.94
N PRO A 2 -6.85 16.88 0.01
CA PRO A 2 -6.47 15.65 -0.70
C PRO A 2 -5.61 14.68 0.13
N GLU A 3 -4.96 15.14 1.20
CA GLU A 3 -3.89 14.39 1.86
C GLU A 3 -4.39 13.31 2.82
N LEU A 4 -5.58 13.48 3.41
CA LEU A 4 -6.15 12.51 4.36
C LEU A 4 -6.50 11.15 3.73
N MET A 5 -6.67 11.11 2.40
CA MET A 5 -7.12 9.93 1.68
C MET A 5 -5.97 9.14 1.04
N ARG A 6 -4.78 9.75 0.89
CA ARG A 6 -3.61 9.02 0.39
C ARG A 6 -3.06 8.12 1.48
N HIS A 7 -2.73 6.89 1.12
CA HIS A 7 -2.18 5.87 2.02
C HIS A 7 -3.13 5.46 3.16
N THR A 8 -4.43 5.69 3.00
CA THR A 8 -5.47 5.36 3.98
C THR A 8 -6.41 4.30 3.41
N LEU A 9 -6.56 3.18 4.12
CA LEU A 9 -7.61 2.20 3.83
C LEU A 9 -8.89 2.59 4.59
N LEU A 10 -9.89 3.09 3.86
CA LEU A 10 -11.18 3.45 4.44
C LEU A 10 -12.04 2.20 4.68
N VAL A 11 -12.37 1.92 5.94
CA VAL A 11 -13.18 0.76 6.34
C VAL A 11 -14.47 1.20 7.05
N ARG A 12 -15.55 0.42 6.89
CA ARG A 12 -16.84 0.70 7.55
C ARG A 12 -16.83 0.32 9.04
N LYS A 13 -16.07 -0.70 9.41
CA LYS A 13 -15.86 -1.20 10.76
C LYS A 13 -14.42 -1.66 10.87
N TYR A 14 -13.81 -1.47 12.04
CA TYR A 14 -12.49 -2.03 12.30
C TYR A 14 -12.61 -3.55 12.48
N ASP A 15 -12.13 -4.29 11.49
CA ASP A 15 -11.93 -5.74 11.53
C ASP A 15 -10.51 -6.03 11.07
N LEU A 16 -9.66 -6.48 11.99
CA LEU A 16 -8.23 -6.64 11.72
C LEU A 16 -7.96 -7.72 10.67
N ASP A 17 -8.74 -8.80 10.67
CA ASP A 17 -8.53 -9.91 9.76
C ASP A 17 -8.96 -9.53 8.34
N GLU A 18 -10.07 -8.81 8.20
CA GLU A 18 -10.51 -8.25 6.91
C GLU A 18 -9.52 -7.23 6.36
N ILE A 19 -9.00 -6.33 7.23
CA ILE A 19 -7.99 -5.35 6.85
C ILE A 19 -6.72 -6.04 6.36
N LYS A 20 -6.20 -7.02 7.12
CA LYS A 20 -5.00 -7.78 6.72
C LYS A 20 -5.21 -8.50 5.41
N LYS A 21 -6.34 -9.21 5.28
CA LYS A 21 -6.67 -9.93 4.04
C LYS A 21 -6.71 -8.98 2.84
N THR A 22 -7.34 -7.81 2.98
CA THR A 22 -7.43 -6.82 1.90
C THR A 22 -6.04 -6.33 1.47
N ILE A 23 -5.16 -6.06 2.44
CA ILE A 23 -3.77 -5.64 2.16
C ILE A 23 -2.99 -6.77 1.46
N THR A 24 -3.05 -8.00 1.98
CA THR A 24 -2.36 -9.15 1.38
C THR A 24 -2.88 -9.47 -0.02
N ASP A 25 -4.19 -9.50 -0.21
CA ASP A 25 -4.81 -9.74 -1.52
C ASP A 25 -4.35 -8.69 -2.56
N TYR A 26 -4.17 -7.43 -2.15
CA TYR A 26 -3.68 -6.38 -3.04
C TYR A 26 -2.20 -6.58 -3.41
N ILE A 27 -1.36 -6.95 -2.43
CA ILE A 27 0.06 -7.24 -2.67
C ILE A 27 0.20 -8.45 -3.59
N ASP A 28 -0.57 -9.51 -3.38
CA ASP A 28 -0.52 -10.75 -4.16
C ASP A 28 -0.93 -10.54 -5.63
N GLN A 29 -1.73 -9.51 -5.92
CA GLN A 29 -2.11 -9.12 -7.29
C GLN A 29 -1.07 -8.24 -7.98
N CYS A 30 -0.02 -7.79 -7.28
CA CYS A 30 0.99 -6.91 -7.83
C CYS A 30 2.08 -7.71 -8.55
N GLU A 31 1.98 -7.78 -9.88
CA GLU A 31 2.98 -8.40 -10.74
C GLU A 31 3.91 -7.34 -11.38
N GLY A 32 5.11 -7.75 -11.80
CA GLY A 32 6.08 -6.93 -12.52
C GLY A 32 7.27 -7.76 -12.98
N ASP A 33 7.99 -7.27 -13.98
CA ASP A 33 9.12 -7.99 -14.58
C ASP A 33 10.37 -7.98 -13.67
N ASP A 34 10.44 -7.01 -12.76
CA ASP A 34 11.48 -6.90 -11.75
C ASP A 34 10.98 -6.30 -10.42
N TRP A 35 11.85 -6.33 -9.41
CA TRP A 35 11.54 -5.81 -8.08
C TRP A 35 11.24 -4.30 -8.08
N MET A 36 11.90 -3.53 -8.95
CA MET A 36 11.73 -2.08 -9.00
C MET A 36 10.32 -1.72 -9.48
N GLU A 37 9.82 -2.44 -10.48
CA GLU A 37 8.47 -2.25 -11.01
C GLU A 37 7.40 -2.57 -9.93
N ILE A 38 7.57 -3.67 -9.21
CA ILE A 38 6.68 -4.06 -8.10
C ILE A 38 6.72 -3.01 -6.99
N ALA A 39 7.91 -2.57 -6.58
CA ALA A 39 8.08 -1.56 -5.55
C ALA A 39 7.41 -0.22 -5.91
N GLN A 40 7.56 0.23 -7.16
CA GLN A 40 6.91 1.46 -7.67
C GLN A 40 5.38 1.35 -7.73
N LYS A 41 4.83 0.15 -7.99
CA LYS A 41 3.38 -0.07 -7.97
C LYS A 41 2.83 0.00 -6.55
N LEU A 42 3.52 -0.62 -5.60
CA LEU A 42 3.13 -0.61 -4.18
C LEU A 42 3.24 0.78 -3.55
N SER A 43 4.28 1.57 -3.86
CA SER A 43 4.47 2.92 -3.28
C SER A 43 3.35 3.91 -3.62
N ARG A 44 2.58 3.66 -4.69
CA ARG A 44 1.43 4.53 -5.04
C ARG A 44 0.27 4.44 -4.04
N VAL A 45 0.21 3.36 -3.26
CA VAL A 45 -0.91 3.04 -2.38
C VAL A 45 -0.48 2.95 -0.93
N PHE A 46 0.74 2.49 -0.66
CA PHE A 46 1.27 2.35 0.68
C PHE A 46 2.26 3.46 1.00
N ALA A 47 2.14 4.06 2.19
CA ALA A 47 3.18 4.92 2.75
C ALA A 47 4.31 4.04 3.30
N TRP A 48 5.57 4.38 3.01
CA TRP A 48 6.72 3.72 3.59
C TRP A 48 7.54 4.72 4.40
N GLU A 49 8.07 4.32 5.55
CA GLU A 49 8.88 5.19 6.42
C GLU A 49 10.14 5.73 5.70
N TYR A 50 10.61 5.01 4.68
CA TYR A 50 11.79 5.35 3.88
C TYR A 50 11.47 5.79 2.45
N GLU A 51 10.21 6.09 2.13
CA GLU A 51 9.79 6.45 0.76
C GLU A 51 10.58 7.63 0.18
N ASP A 52 11.00 8.57 1.04
CA ASP A 52 11.81 9.74 0.69
C ASP A 52 13.21 9.72 1.34
N TYR A 53 13.70 8.57 1.78
CA TYR A 53 15.01 8.50 2.45
C TYR A 53 16.14 8.82 1.45
N GLN A 54 16.87 9.91 1.71
CA GLN A 54 18.13 10.23 1.05
C GLN A 54 19.30 9.97 2.01
N PRO A 55 20.36 9.25 1.59
CA PRO A 55 21.53 8.94 2.42
C PRO A 55 22.31 10.15 2.95
#